data_AF-A0A2D7BZ01-F1
#
_entry.id   AF-A0A2D7BZ01-F1
#
_cell.length_a   1.000
_cell.length_b   1.000
_cell.length_c   1.000
_cell.angle_alpha   90.00
_cell.angle_beta   90.00
_cell.angle_gamma   90.00
#
_symmetry.space_group_name_H-M   'P 1'
#
loop_
_entity.id
_entity.type
_entity.pdbx_description
1 polymer ?
#
loop_
_entity_poly.entity_id
_entity_poly.type
_entity_poly.pdbx_seq_one_letter_code
_entity_poly.pdbx_strand_id
1 'polypeptide(L)'
;MSNDIETKLSEDVHFEIIPSEDKHGWNIRILEEFPETVIAYDVIEVVEDKDQLSFNFTIVSTPDEDLSVNDLTLQEYSGRILSSLLEIAIADGTLVAQDKKTGEVMATDEIHEELELYNEEYQSGTDDSEESANQ
;
A
#
# COMPACT_ATOMS: atom_id res chain seq x y z
N MET A 1 -7.90 -18.32 -8.54
CA MET A 1 -6.60 -18.14 -7.87
C MET A 1 -5.80 -17.19 -8.74
N SER A 2 -5.90 -15.89 -8.48
CA SER A 2 -5.02 -14.92 -9.12
C SER A 2 -3.67 -15.06 -8.44
N ASN A 3 -2.58 -15.22 -9.21
CA ASN A 3 -1.24 -15.26 -8.64
C ASN A 3 -0.90 -13.86 -8.11
N ASP A 4 -0.93 -13.66 -6.79
CA ASP A 4 -0.48 -12.42 -6.12
C ASP A 4 0.95 -12.00 -6.49
N ILE A 5 1.77 -12.95 -6.98
CA ILE A 5 3.15 -12.71 -7.39
C ILE A 5 3.25 -11.82 -8.65
N GLU A 6 2.25 -11.85 -9.54
CA GLU A 6 2.29 -11.07 -10.79
C GLU A 6 1.87 -9.60 -10.59
N THR A 7 1.22 -9.27 -9.46
CA THR A 7 0.69 -7.93 -9.19
C THR A 7 1.49 -7.15 -8.15
N LYS A 8 2.32 -7.82 -7.34
CA LYS A 8 3.17 -7.20 -6.33
C LYS A 8 4.30 -6.38 -6.95
N LEU A 9 4.46 -5.14 -6.48
CA LEU A 9 5.56 -4.27 -6.89
C LEU A 9 6.73 -4.42 -5.92
N SER A 10 7.94 -4.23 -6.42
CA SER A 10 9.18 -4.40 -5.66
C SER A 10 10.05 -3.15 -5.77
N GLU A 11 10.65 -2.77 -4.64
CA GLU A 11 11.68 -1.73 -4.58
C GLU A 11 12.88 -2.10 -5.48
N ASP A 12 13.57 -1.09 -6.01
CA ASP A 12 14.70 -1.18 -6.95
C ASP A 12 14.36 -1.77 -8.33
N VAL A 13 13.11 -2.18 -8.55
CA VAL A 13 12.61 -2.70 -9.84
C VAL A 13 11.50 -1.80 -10.38
N HIS A 14 10.49 -1.54 -9.57
CA HIS A 14 9.28 -0.82 -9.98
C HIS A 14 9.24 0.60 -9.40
N PHE A 15 9.83 0.78 -8.21
CA PHE A 15 9.90 2.05 -7.50
C PHE A 15 11.12 2.12 -6.57
N GLU A 16 11.48 3.31 -6.13
CA GLU A 16 12.52 3.57 -5.11
C GLU A 16 11.96 4.50 -4.04
N ILE A 17 12.23 4.20 -2.77
CA ILE A 17 11.93 5.11 -1.66
C ILE A 17 13.04 6.17 -1.61
N ILE A 18 12.68 7.45 -1.76
CA ILE A 18 13.64 8.55 -1.70
C ILE A 18 13.42 9.41 -0.45
N PRO A 19 14.47 10.09 0.05
CA PRO A 19 14.32 10.99 1.19
C PRO A 19 13.27 12.07 0.93
N SER A 20 12.35 12.25 1.89
CA SER A 20 11.43 13.38 1.91
C SER A 20 11.94 14.49 2.82
N GLU A 21 11.55 15.73 2.55
CA GLU A 21 11.76 16.85 3.48
C GLU A 21 10.86 16.70 4.72
N ASP A 22 9.72 16.02 4.59
CA ASP A 22 8.88 15.62 5.71
C ASP A 22 9.44 14.35 6.36
N LYS A 23 9.55 14.35 7.69
CA LYS A 23 10.06 13.23 8.47
C LYS A 23 9.12 12.01 8.46
N HIS A 24 7.85 12.24 8.15
CA HIS A 24 6.83 11.19 8.11
C HIS A 24 6.33 10.91 6.69
N GLY A 25 6.81 11.65 5.69
CA GLY A 25 6.39 11.49 4.30
C GLY A 25 7.20 10.44 3.56
N TRP A 26 6.51 9.61 2.78
CA TRP A 26 7.14 8.71 1.82
C TRP A 26 7.15 9.34 0.43
N ASN A 27 8.33 9.80 0.00
CA ASN A 27 8.54 10.17 -1.39
C ASN A 27 8.96 8.92 -2.17
N ILE A 28 8.25 8.63 -3.25
CA ILE A 28 8.50 7.46 -4.08
C ILE A 28 8.82 7.91 -5.49
N ARG A 29 9.96 7.44 -6.01
CA ARG A 29 10.31 7.55 -7.43
C ARG A 29 9.86 6.30 -8.16
N ILE A 30 9.07 6.46 -9.22
CA ILE A 30 8.57 5.36 -10.04
C ILE A 30 9.59 5.05 -11.14
N LEU A 31 9.87 3.77 -11.39
CA LEU A 31 10.88 3.30 -12.34
C LEU A 31 10.30 2.69 -13.63
N GLU A 32 9.07 2.15 -13.60
CA GLU A 32 8.50 1.38 -14.73
C GLU A 32 7.35 2.11 -15.44
N GLU A 33 6.12 2.08 -14.92
CA GLU A 33 4.92 2.55 -15.63
C GLU A 33 4.85 4.08 -15.78
N PHE A 34 5.42 4.82 -14.83
CA PHE A 34 5.49 6.29 -14.82
C PHE A 34 6.93 6.75 -14.54
N PRO A 35 7.89 6.44 -15.43
CA PRO A 35 9.31 6.51 -15.13
C PRO A 35 9.73 7.93 -14.74
N GLU A 36 10.56 8.04 -13.70
CA GLU A 36 11.06 9.31 -13.14
C GLU A 36 9.99 10.22 -12.53
N THR A 37 8.74 9.75 -12.42
CA THR A 37 7.70 10.44 -11.65
C THR A 37 7.96 10.23 -10.16
N VAL A 38 7.98 11.32 -9.42
CA VAL A 38 8.08 11.33 -7.96
C VAL A 38 6.72 11.68 -7.39
N ILE A 39 6.17 10.76 -6.59
CA ILE A 39 4.94 10.99 -5.81
C ILE A 39 5.28 11.08 -4.32
N ALA A 40 4.44 11.77 -3.56
CA ALA A 40 4.49 11.78 -2.11
C ALA A 40 3.14 11.35 -1.55
N TYR A 41 3.13 10.33 -0.67
CA TYR A 41 1.94 10.01 0.11
C TYR A 41 1.78 11.03 1.24
N ASP A 42 0.55 11.50 1.40
CA ASP A 42 0.17 12.43 2.46
C ASP A 42 -0.58 11.64 3.54
N VAL A 43 -1.89 11.80 3.62
CA VAL A 43 -2.71 11.13 4.63
C VAL A 43 -3.07 9.72 4.18
N ILE A 44 -2.78 8.73 5.04
CA ILE A 44 -3.20 7.34 4.92
C ILE A 44 -4.12 7.04 6.11
N GLU A 45 -5.30 6.50 5.83
CA GLU A 45 -6.35 6.25 6.82
C GLU A 45 -6.97 4.88 6.60
N VAL A 46 -7.20 4.14 7.68
CA VAL A 46 -8.06 2.97 7.64
C VAL A 46 -9.52 3.45 7.67
N VAL A 47 -10.32 3.05 6.69
CA VAL A 47 -11.74 3.38 6.63
C VAL A 47 -12.52 2.37 7.49
N GLU A 48 -12.97 2.82 8.67
CA GLU A 48 -13.65 1.98 9.69
C GLU A 48 -14.85 1.15 9.15
N ASP A 49 -15.52 1.61 8.10
CA ASP A 49 -16.74 0.97 7.56
C ASP A 49 -16.49 0.00 6.38
N LYS A 50 -15.26 -0.06 5.86
CA LYS A 50 -14.98 -0.70 4.56
C LYS A 50 -13.76 -1.60 4.52
N ASP A 51 -13.07 -1.78 5.64
CA ASP A 51 -11.83 -2.55 5.75
C ASP A 51 -10.87 -2.23 4.60
N GLN A 52 -10.75 -0.93 4.30
CA GLN A 52 -10.02 -0.41 3.14
C GLN A 52 -9.14 0.75 3.60
N LEU A 53 -7.94 0.83 3.03
CA LEU A 53 -7.09 2.00 3.18
C LEU A 53 -7.53 3.09 2.22
N SER A 54 -7.82 4.27 2.75
CA SER A 54 -7.94 5.51 1.97
C SER A 54 -6.63 6.26 2.07
N PHE A 55 -6.08 6.65 0.93
CA PHE A 55 -4.86 7.44 0.88
C PHE A 55 -5.00 8.59 -0.11
N ASN A 56 -4.22 9.64 0.11
CA ASN A 56 -3.98 10.70 -0.86
C ASN A 56 -2.50 10.75 -1.22
N PHE A 57 -2.21 11.17 -2.45
CA PHE A 57 -0.85 11.43 -2.91
C PHE A 57 -0.81 12.70 -3.76
N THR A 58 0.40 13.26 -3.89
CA THR A 58 0.68 14.38 -4.78
C THR A 58 1.81 14.01 -5.73
N ILE A 59 1.83 14.63 -6.92
CA ILE A 59 2.98 14.55 -7.82
C ILE A 59 3.96 15.67 -7.43
N VAL A 60 5.14 15.29 -6.95
CA VAL A 60 6.22 16.20 -6.57
C VAL A 60 6.96 16.67 -7.83
N SER A 61 7.25 15.73 -8.73
CA SER A 61 7.86 16.01 -10.03
C SER A 61 7.52 14.91 -11.03
N THR A 62 7.42 15.27 -12.30
CA THR A 62 7.20 14.31 -13.38
C THR A 62 7.84 14.85 -14.67
N PRO A 63 8.38 13.98 -15.54
CA PRO A 63 8.78 14.38 -16.90
C PRO A 63 7.58 14.52 -17.85
N ASP A 64 6.40 13.98 -17.48
CA ASP A 64 5.17 14.06 -18.25
C ASP A 64 4.32 15.26 -17.80
N GLU A 65 4.19 16.27 -18.68
CA GLU A 65 3.47 17.51 -18.41
C GLU A 65 1.94 17.34 -18.35
N ASP A 66 1.42 16.27 -18.95
CA ASP A 66 -0.01 15.99 -19.01
C ASP A 66 -0.47 15.07 -17.86
N LEU A 67 0.48 14.48 -17.13
CA LEU A 67 0.19 13.57 -16.01
C LEU A 67 -0.49 14.32 -14.86
N SER A 68 -1.57 13.72 -14.36
CA SER A 68 -2.38 14.29 -13.28
C SER A 68 -2.62 13.26 -12.19
N VAL A 69 -2.77 13.74 -10.94
CA VAL A 69 -3.22 12.92 -9.81
C VAL A 69 -4.61 12.30 -10.01
N ASN A 70 -5.39 12.80 -10.98
CA ASN A 70 -6.70 12.25 -11.34
C ASN A 70 -6.62 11.12 -12.39
N ASP A 71 -5.43 10.80 -12.89
CA ASP A 71 -5.24 9.68 -13.81
C ASP A 71 -5.50 8.36 -13.06
N LEU A 72 -6.49 7.61 -13.52
CA LEU A 72 -6.91 6.36 -12.86
C LEU A 72 -5.81 5.30 -12.87
N THR A 73 -4.99 5.26 -13.92
CA THR A 73 -3.88 4.32 -14.04
C THR A 73 -2.80 4.66 -13.02
N LEU A 74 -2.48 5.95 -12.86
CA LEU A 74 -1.54 6.40 -11.83
C LEU A 74 -2.08 6.13 -10.42
N GLN A 75 -3.37 6.35 -10.17
CA GLN A 75 -4.00 6.07 -8.88
C GLN A 75 -3.92 4.58 -8.52
N GLU A 76 -4.27 3.71 -9.47
CA GLU A 76 -4.22 2.26 -9.28
C GLU A 76 -2.78 1.76 -9.05
N TYR A 77 -1.83 2.26 -9.84
CA TYR A 77 -0.42 1.94 -9.68
C TYR A 77 0.14 2.43 -8.33
N SER A 78 -0.22 3.64 -7.92
CA SER A 78 0.16 4.19 -6.60
C SER A 78 -0.46 3.39 -5.46
N GLY A 79 -1.67 2.85 -5.61
CA GLY A 79 -2.25 1.96 -4.59
C GLY A 79 -1.42 0.69 -4.40
N ARG A 80 -0.98 0.07 -5.50
CA ARG A 80 -0.13 -1.14 -5.48
C ARG A 80 1.25 -0.89 -4.87
N ILE A 81 1.84 0.28 -5.14
CA ILE A 81 3.09 0.71 -4.49
C ILE A 81 2.87 0.83 -2.99
N LEU A 82 1.80 1.48 -2.55
CA LEU A 82 1.52 1.68 -1.13
C LEU A 82 1.37 0.35 -0.38
N SER A 83 0.67 -0.63 -0.96
CA SER A 83 0.58 -1.97 -0.37
C SER A 83 1.97 -2.59 -0.16
N SER A 84 2.83 -2.49 -1.17
CA SER A 84 4.20 -3.02 -1.10
C SER A 84 5.05 -2.29 -0.05
N LEU A 85 4.85 -0.98 0.07
CA LEU A 85 5.54 -0.13 1.06
C LEU A 85 5.12 -0.44 2.49
N LEU A 86 3.83 -0.68 2.73
CA LEU A 86 3.34 -1.08 4.04
C LEU A 86 3.92 -2.43 4.46
N GLU A 87 3.97 -3.41 3.55
CA GLU A 87 4.61 -4.70 3.83
C GLU A 87 6.09 -4.55 4.21
N ILE A 88 6.85 -3.70 3.51
CA ILE A 88 8.25 -3.39 3.84
C ILE A 88 8.33 -2.72 5.23
N ALA A 89 7.51 -1.71 5.49
CA ALA A 89 7.52 -0.98 6.75
C ALA A 89 7.16 -1.86 7.95
N ILE A 90 6.25 -2.82 7.78
CA ILE A 90 5.89 -3.83 8.79
C ILE A 90 7.07 -4.76 9.01
N ALA A 91 7.64 -5.33 7.94
CA ALA A 91 8.75 -6.27 8.02
C ALA A 91 10.01 -5.66 8.68
N ASP A 92 10.26 -4.37 8.41
CA ASP A 92 11.39 -3.62 8.98
C ASP A 92 11.09 -3.08 10.38
N GLY A 93 9.86 -3.18 10.88
CA GLY A 93 9.45 -2.62 12.16
C GLY A 93 9.57 -1.09 12.19
N THR A 94 9.22 -0.42 11.09
CA THR A 94 9.28 1.04 10.96
C THR A 94 7.90 1.69 10.82
N LEU A 95 6.83 0.90 10.66
CA LEU A 95 5.47 1.39 10.59
C LEU A 95 5.03 2.01 11.93
N VAL A 96 4.54 3.25 11.88
CA VAL A 96 3.95 3.94 13.02
C VAL A 96 2.51 4.31 12.67
N ALA A 97 1.57 3.85 13.48
CA ALA A 97 0.15 4.21 13.36
C ALA A 97 -0.26 5.08 14.56
N GLN A 98 -1.20 6.00 14.33
CA GLN A 98 -1.74 6.85 15.38
C GLN A 98 -3.28 6.86 15.31
N ASP A 99 -3.93 6.59 16.43
CA ASP A 99 -5.37 6.75 16.56
C ASP A 99 -5.73 8.25 16.51
N LYS A 100 -6.62 8.62 15.60
CA LYS A 100 -7.03 10.02 15.40
C LYS A 100 -7.88 10.60 16.52
N LYS A 101 -8.63 9.78 17.26
CA LYS A 101 -9.56 10.18 18.32
C LYS A 101 -8.83 10.38 19.64
N THR A 102 -7.87 9.52 19.97
CA THR A 102 -7.14 9.50 21.24
C THR A 102 -5.74 10.13 21.12
N GLY A 103 -5.16 10.15 19.92
CA GLY A 103 -3.78 10.56 19.68
C GLY A 103 -2.75 9.50 20.10
N GLU A 104 -3.19 8.31 20.48
CA GLU A 104 -2.36 7.20 20.90
C GLU A 104 -1.55 6.67 19.72
N VAL A 105 -0.23 6.55 19.92
CA VAL A 105 0.69 6.00 18.92
C VAL A 105 0.85 4.52 19.21
N MET A 106 0.45 3.69 18.25
CA MET A 106 0.61 2.24 18.33
C MET A 106 2.01 1.86 17.87
N ALA A 107 2.64 0.93 18.58
CA ALA A 107 3.93 0.37 18.21
C ALA A 107 3.76 -0.71 17.13
N THR A 108 4.85 -1.00 16.43
CA THR A 108 4.91 -1.95 15.31
C THR A 108 4.36 -3.33 15.62
N ASP A 109 4.58 -3.83 16.84
CA ASP A 109 4.18 -5.18 17.23
C ASP A 109 2.65 -5.29 17.39
N GLU A 110 2.00 -4.25 17.93
CA GLU A 110 0.54 -4.17 18.02
C GLU A 110 -0.11 -3.98 16.64
N ILE A 111 0.53 -3.20 15.75
CA ILE A 111 0.04 -3.00 14.38
C ILE A 111 0.19 -4.28 13.55
N HIS A 112 1.25 -5.06 13.78
CA HIS A 112 1.46 -6.33 13.09
C HIS A 112 0.38 -7.34 13.45
N GLU A 113 0.01 -7.47 14.74
CA GLU A 113 -1.10 -8.33 15.15
C GLU A 113 -2.43 -7.87 14.52
N GLU A 114 -2.69 -6.56 14.45
CA GLU A 114 -3.91 -6.03 13.82
C GLU A 114 -3.94 -6.29 12.29
N LEU A 115 -2.80 -6.15 11.61
CA LEU A 115 -2.68 -6.39 10.17
C LEU A 115 -2.60 -7.87 9.78
N GLU A 116 -2.03 -8.72 10.63
CA GLU A 116 -2.06 -10.18 10.46
C GLU A 116 -3.49 -10.69 10.59
N LEU A 117 -4.24 -10.24 11.62
CA LEU A 117 -5.66 -10.55 11.74
C LEU A 117 -6.47 -10.04 10.53
N TYR A 118 -6.15 -8.84 10.04
CA TYR A 118 -6.73 -8.30 8.80
C TYR A 118 -6.45 -9.21 7.59
N ASN A 119 -5.21 -9.68 7.41
CA ASN A 119 -4.85 -10.55 6.29
C ASN A 119 -5.43 -11.97 6.42
N GLU A 120 -5.51 -12.53 7.64
CA GLU A 120 -6.06 -13.87 7.91
C GLU A 120 -7.58 -13.94 7.65
N GLU A 121 -8.33 -12.88 7.96
CA GLU A 121 -9.77 -12.81 7.69
C GLU A 121 -10.07 -12.95 6.18
N TYR A 122 -9.22 -12.37 5.31
CA TYR A 122 -9.35 -12.50 3.86
C TYR A 122 -8.76 -13.79 3.27
N GLN A 123 -7.82 -14.45 3.96
CA GLN A 123 -7.29 -15.74 3.49
C GLN A 123 -8.15 -16.96 3.91
N SER A 124 -9.08 -16.83 4.86
CA SER A 124 -9.99 -17.94 5.22
C SER A 124 -11.17 -18.15 4.25
N GLY A 125 -11.30 -17.30 3.21
CA GLY A 125 -12.38 -17.35 2.24
C GLY A 125 -12.26 -18.42 1.14
N THR A 126 -11.17 -19.21 1.10
CA THR A 126 -11.04 -20.32 0.15
C THR A 126 -10.36 -21.54 0.75
N ASP A 127 -11.09 -22.35 1.52
CA ASP A 127 -11.24 -23.78 1.22
C ASP A 127 -12.31 -24.40 2.14
N ASP A 128 -13.42 -24.86 1.56
CA ASP A 128 -13.94 -26.19 1.87
C ASP A 128 -14.90 -26.63 0.75
N SER A 129 -14.34 -27.35 -0.21
CA SER A 129 -14.80 -28.66 -0.69
C SER A 129 -16.31 -28.93 -0.74
N GLU A 130 -16.85 -29.14 -1.94
CA GLU A 130 -17.54 -30.41 -2.24
C GLU A 130 -17.16 -30.91 -3.64
N GLU A 131 -16.26 -31.89 -3.62
CA GLU A 131 -16.13 -32.93 -4.61
C GLU A 131 -17.51 -33.56 -4.88
N SER A 132 -17.93 -33.64 -6.15
CA SER A 132 -18.95 -34.60 -6.57
C SER A 132 -18.58 -35.18 -7.91
N ALA A 133 -17.81 -36.25 -7.83
CA ALA A 133 -17.80 -37.27 -8.85
C ALA A 133 -19.21 -37.87 -9.01
N ASN A 134 -19.54 -38.16 -10.28
CA ASN A 134 -20.53 -39.14 -10.74
C ASN A 134 -22.03 -38.74 -10.70
N GLN A 135 -22.61 -38.45 -11.88
CA GLN A 135 -23.54 -39.36 -12.58
C GLN A 135 -23.79 -38.92 -14.03
#